data_AF-A0ABD1M593-F1
#
_entry.id   AF-A0ABD1M593-F1
#
_cell.length_a   1.000
_cell.length_b   1.000
_cell.length_c   1.000
_cell.angle_alpha   90.00
_cell.angle_beta   90.00
_cell.angle_gamma   90.00
#
_symmetry.space_group_name_H-M   'P 1'
#
loop_
_entity.id
_entity.type
_entity.pdbx_description
1 polymer ?
#
loop_
_entity_poly.entity_id
_entity_poly.type
_entity_poly.pdbx_seq_one_letter_code
_entity_poly.pdbx_strand_id
1 'polypeptide(L)'
;MGRMVWMVISIALLWWLAPVEGMRLELVHRHHGRFSSSSAVLDRAAAVRGFVLRDRLRRQRMNQRWGFGGHQDSHLRRNAAEVQIPMQSGRDYTLGEYFVEVEVGTPGQSFWLVADTGSEFTWFNCLMRNVTTRGHKKKRVAHHHHHHHHHHHHHKARNKTGTRQHQHHPHHHGYNPCDGVFCAHKSRSFETITCSSRKCKVDLSELFSLTSCPKPSDPCLYDISYADGSSAKGFFGTETLRVDLNNRKEGALTNMTIGCTKSMQNGVNFNQDTGGILGLGYAKDSFIDKAGRQYGSKFSYCLVDHLSHRDITSYLTLGGHHPAKLTGEIQRTDLILFPPFYGVHVVGISIGGQMLKIPHLVWDFTAQGGTILDSGTTLTGLRLPAYEPVFEALTKPLTKVKKIPGDDFGALDFCFEAEGFDESEVPKLVFHFTGGAKFEPPVKSYIIDVAPQSKCLGIMPITGNSGASVIGNIMQQNHLWQFDLTQNTVSFARSNCN
;
A
#
# COMPACT_ATOMS: atom_id res chain seq x y z
N MET A 1 66.07 -17.57 -57.01
CA MET A 1 65.35 -16.44 -57.65
C MET A 1 63.86 -16.70 -57.43
N GLY A 2 63.23 -16.17 -56.39
CA GLY A 2 62.56 -14.86 -56.33
C GLY A 2 61.03 -15.07 -56.44
N ARG A 3 60.26 -15.04 -55.33
CA ARG A 3 59.34 -13.95 -54.90
C ARG A 3 58.37 -13.51 -56.02
N MET A 4 57.04 -13.51 -55.95
CA MET A 4 56.02 -12.92 -55.03
C MET A 4 54.67 -13.07 -55.80
N VAL A 5 53.44 -12.77 -55.36
CA VAL A 5 52.68 -12.71 -54.11
C VAL A 5 51.20 -12.62 -54.53
N TRP A 6 50.35 -13.16 -53.65
CA TRP A 6 48.89 -13.11 -53.50
C TRP A 6 48.13 -11.84 -53.92
N MET A 7 46.87 -12.03 -54.32
CA MET A 7 45.78 -11.07 -54.11
C MET A 7 44.45 -11.83 -53.89
N VAL A 8 44.03 -11.94 -52.63
CA VAL A 8 42.67 -12.32 -52.20
C VAL A 8 42.03 -11.07 -51.61
N ILE A 9 40.85 -10.72 -52.10
CA ILE A 9 40.08 -9.55 -51.67
C ILE A 9 39.40 -9.89 -50.33
N SER A 10 39.87 -9.25 -49.26
CA SER A 10 39.25 -9.26 -47.95
C SER A 10 38.08 -8.27 -47.89
N ILE A 11 36.86 -8.76 -47.62
CA ILE A 11 35.74 -7.92 -47.14
C ILE A 11 35.81 -7.95 -45.61
N ALA A 12 36.22 -6.83 -45.03
CA ALA A 12 36.35 -6.68 -43.59
C ALA A 12 34.98 -6.60 -42.89
N LEU A 13 34.77 -7.50 -41.93
CA LEU A 13 33.77 -7.38 -40.87
C LEU A 13 34.04 -6.14 -40.02
N LEU A 14 33.06 -5.26 -39.89
CA LEU A 14 33.00 -4.24 -38.85
C LEU A 14 31.62 -4.31 -38.18
N TRP A 15 31.45 -5.33 -37.34
CA TRP A 15 30.43 -5.32 -36.29
C TRP A 15 31.00 -4.51 -35.13
N TRP A 16 30.55 -3.26 -34.99
CA TRP A 16 30.67 -2.53 -33.73
C TRP A 16 29.73 -3.19 -32.72
N LEU A 17 30.24 -4.16 -31.95
CA LEU A 17 29.61 -4.57 -30.70
C LEU A 17 29.87 -3.45 -29.68
N ALA A 18 28.83 -2.66 -29.41
CA ALA A 18 28.80 -1.83 -28.22
C ALA A 18 28.89 -2.74 -26.98
N PRO A 19 29.69 -2.39 -25.96
CA PRO A 19 29.74 -3.17 -24.73
C PRO A 19 28.38 -3.07 -24.04
N VAL A 20 27.74 -4.23 -23.82
CA VAL A 20 26.60 -4.38 -22.94
C VAL A 20 27.09 -4.06 -21.53
N GLU A 21 26.75 -2.87 -21.01
CA GLU A 21 26.89 -2.58 -19.58
C GLU A 21 25.97 -3.54 -18.83
N GLY A 22 26.56 -4.62 -18.31
CA GLY A 22 25.86 -5.59 -17.48
C GLY A 22 25.25 -4.91 -16.26
N MET A 23 23.96 -5.12 -16.05
CA MET A 23 23.29 -4.76 -14.80
C MET A 23 24.02 -5.43 -13.64
N ARG A 24 24.61 -4.62 -12.76
CA ARG A 24 25.19 -5.09 -11.52
C ARG A 24 24.15 -4.93 -10.43
N LEU A 25 23.43 -6.02 -10.13
CA LEU A 25 22.61 -6.11 -8.92
C LEU A 25 23.57 -6.10 -7.73
N GLU A 26 23.45 -5.08 -6.88
CA GLU A 26 24.17 -5.03 -5.61
C GLU A 26 23.51 -6.01 -4.64
N LEU A 27 24.19 -7.13 -4.37
CA LEU A 27 23.76 -8.09 -3.36
C LEU A 27 24.08 -7.50 -1.98
N VAL A 28 23.13 -6.77 -1.39
CA VAL A 28 23.30 -6.17 -0.07
C VAL A 28 23.03 -7.21 1.02
N HIS A 29 24.10 -7.64 1.70
CA HIS A 29 24.03 -8.61 2.80
C HIS A 29 23.24 -8.04 4.00
N ARG A 30 22.51 -8.89 4.74
CA ARG A 30 21.62 -8.54 5.88
C ARG A 30 22.24 -7.71 7.02
N HIS A 31 23.55 -7.50 7.00
CA HIS A 31 24.31 -6.74 8.01
C HIS A 31 24.97 -5.48 7.44
N HIS A 32 24.61 -5.07 6.22
CA HIS A 32 25.11 -3.84 5.62
C HIS A 32 24.76 -2.63 6.48
N GLY A 33 25.62 -1.62 6.56
CA GLY A 33 25.45 -0.43 7.41
C GLY A 33 24.14 0.35 7.17
N ARG A 34 23.55 0.19 5.97
CA ARG A 34 22.19 0.69 5.61
C ARG A 34 21.05 0.00 6.40
N PHE A 35 21.33 -1.15 7.00
CA PHE A 35 20.46 -1.94 7.88
C PHE A 35 21.08 -2.15 9.28
N SER A 36 22.31 -1.70 9.54
CA SER A 36 23.00 -1.90 10.82
C SER A 36 22.78 -0.76 11.81
N SER A 37 22.00 0.27 11.46
CA SER A 37 21.59 1.34 12.37
C SER A 37 20.13 1.19 12.79
N SER A 38 19.77 0.04 13.37
CA SER A 38 19.08 -0.04 14.66
C SER A 38 18.53 -1.45 14.85
N SER A 39 19.21 -2.24 15.68
CA SER A 39 18.56 -3.24 16.54
C SER A 39 17.71 -2.52 17.61
N ALA A 40 16.92 -1.51 17.23
CA ALA A 40 15.84 -1.06 18.06
C ALA A 40 14.84 -2.21 18.03
N VAL A 41 14.61 -2.83 19.18
CA VAL A 41 13.45 -3.69 19.37
C VAL A 41 12.25 -2.90 18.83
N LEU A 42 11.69 -3.35 17.71
CA LEU A 42 10.48 -2.78 17.12
C LEU A 42 9.44 -2.71 18.25
N ASP A 43 9.08 -1.49 18.64
CA ASP A 43 8.09 -1.28 19.69
C ASP A 43 6.72 -1.64 19.12
N ARG A 44 6.33 -2.92 19.31
CA ARG A 44 5.04 -3.46 18.88
C ARG A 44 3.88 -2.66 19.46
N ALA A 45 4.02 -2.15 20.68
CA ALA A 45 2.97 -1.33 21.29
C ALA A 45 2.81 -0.01 20.54
N ALA A 46 3.92 0.63 20.13
CA ALA A 46 3.87 1.83 19.30
C ALA A 46 3.26 1.56 17.91
N ALA A 47 3.60 0.43 17.27
CA ALA A 47 3.02 0.03 15.99
C ALA A 47 1.49 -0.16 16.10
N VAL A 48 1.05 -0.88 17.13
CA VAL A 48 -0.38 -1.12 17.43
C VAL A 48 -1.10 0.17 17.71
N ARG A 49 -0.56 1.02 18.59
CA ARG A 49 -1.11 2.36 18.85
C ARG A 49 -1.26 3.16 17.56
N GLY A 50 -0.25 3.09 16.69
CA GLY A 50 -0.24 3.75 15.39
C GLY A 50 -1.39 3.32 14.50
N PHE A 51 -1.56 2.03 14.23
CA PHE A 51 -2.64 1.55 13.35
C PHE A 51 -4.02 1.63 14.00
N VAL A 52 -4.15 1.45 15.33
CA VAL A 52 -5.43 1.62 16.06
C VAL A 52 -5.93 3.05 15.93
N LEU A 53 -5.04 4.03 16.11
CA LEU A 53 -5.39 5.44 15.97
C LEU A 53 -5.80 5.78 14.53
N ARG A 54 -5.04 5.31 13.54
CA ARG A 54 -5.38 5.49 12.12
C ARG A 54 -6.73 4.87 11.80
N ASP A 55 -6.96 3.63 12.19
CA ASP A 55 -8.22 2.94 11.95
C ASP A 55 -9.41 3.65 12.61
N ARG A 56 -9.28 4.14 13.85
CA ARG A 56 -10.35 4.92 14.52
C ARG A 56 -10.74 6.15 13.73
N LEU A 57 -9.75 6.92 13.30
CA LEU A 57 -9.98 8.06 12.42
C LEU A 57 -10.63 7.53 11.12
N ARG A 58 -10.15 6.39 10.59
CA ARG A 58 -10.61 5.70 9.36
C ARG A 58 -12.11 5.58 9.37
N ARG A 59 -12.63 5.03 10.45
CA ARG A 59 -14.07 4.82 10.59
C ARG A 59 -14.88 6.11 10.67
N GLN A 60 -14.42 7.11 11.42
CA GLN A 60 -15.19 8.35 11.60
C GLN A 60 -15.46 9.08 10.28
N ARG A 61 -14.54 9.04 9.31
CA ARG A 61 -14.67 9.74 8.03
C ARG A 61 -15.20 8.88 6.88
N MET A 62 -15.08 7.55 6.92
CA MET A 62 -15.77 6.67 5.94
C MET A 62 -17.29 6.94 5.92
N ASN A 63 -17.86 7.21 7.08
CA ASN A 63 -19.29 7.48 7.24
C ASN A 63 -19.76 8.76 6.51
N GLN A 64 -18.84 9.66 6.15
CA GLN A 64 -19.13 10.90 5.41
C GLN A 64 -19.13 10.73 3.89
N ARG A 65 -18.61 9.60 3.37
CA ARG A 65 -18.49 9.30 1.94
C ARG A 65 -19.64 8.42 1.40
N TRP A 66 -20.63 8.15 2.23
CA TRP A 66 -21.79 7.38 1.84
C TRP A 66 -22.79 8.22 1.08
N GLY A 67 -23.08 7.85 -0.17
CA GLY A 67 -24.22 8.42 -0.89
C GLY A 67 -24.14 8.46 -2.42
N PHE A 68 -23.08 7.98 -3.06
CA PHE A 68 -22.95 8.13 -4.53
C PHE A 68 -23.13 6.78 -5.24
N GLY A 69 -24.39 6.44 -5.50
CA GLY A 69 -24.77 5.33 -6.37
C GLY A 69 -24.65 5.72 -7.84
N GLY A 70 -23.59 5.28 -8.50
CA GLY A 70 -23.46 5.32 -9.96
C GLY A 70 -23.79 3.96 -10.57
N HIS A 71 -24.80 3.90 -11.43
CA HIS A 71 -25.03 2.74 -12.29
C HIS A 71 -23.91 2.68 -13.35
N GLN A 72 -23.23 1.54 -13.52
CA GLN A 72 -22.28 1.35 -14.61
C GLN A 72 -22.53 0.06 -15.38
N ASP A 73 -22.56 0.19 -16.71
CA ASP A 73 -22.59 -0.88 -17.69
C ASP A 73 -21.20 -1.51 -17.85
N SER A 74 -21.14 -2.84 -17.69
CA SER A 74 -19.91 -3.63 -17.84
C SER A 74 -19.88 -4.38 -19.16
N HIS A 75 -19.50 -3.70 -20.24
CA HIS A 75 -19.03 -4.37 -21.46
C HIS A 75 -17.54 -4.69 -21.34
N LEU A 76 -17.20 -5.82 -20.73
CA LEU A 76 -15.80 -6.26 -20.52
C LEU A 76 -15.53 -7.60 -21.22
N ARG A 77 -14.42 -7.64 -21.97
CA ARG A 77 -14.01 -8.80 -22.80
C ARG A 77 -13.32 -9.88 -21.95
N ARG A 78 -13.62 -11.15 -22.25
CA ARG A 78 -12.90 -12.34 -21.78
C ARG A 78 -11.62 -12.53 -22.60
N ASN A 79 -10.49 -11.96 -22.18
CA ASN A 79 -9.17 -12.48 -22.57
C ASN A 79 -8.30 -12.44 -21.32
N ALA A 80 -8.05 -13.61 -20.73
CA ALA A 80 -7.31 -13.75 -19.48
C ALA A 80 -5.81 -13.85 -19.77
N ALA A 81 -5.10 -12.74 -19.60
CA ALA A 81 -3.70 -12.81 -19.22
C ALA A 81 -3.64 -12.72 -17.69
N GLU A 82 -2.85 -13.58 -17.07
CA GLU A 82 -2.80 -13.74 -15.61
C GLU A 82 -1.70 -12.86 -15.01
N VAL A 83 -2.01 -12.23 -13.87
CA VAL A 83 -1.06 -11.39 -13.12
C VAL A 83 -1.04 -11.85 -11.67
N GLN A 84 0.15 -12.00 -11.11
CA GLN A 84 0.36 -12.19 -9.67
C GLN A 84 1.37 -11.16 -9.20
N ILE A 85 1.01 -10.42 -8.17
CA ILE A 85 1.80 -9.36 -7.56
C ILE A 85 2.12 -9.80 -6.13
N PRO A 86 3.41 -9.98 -5.77
CA PRO A 86 3.79 -10.29 -4.40
C PRO A 86 3.33 -9.20 -3.43
N MET A 87 2.81 -9.62 -2.28
CA MET A 87 2.38 -8.75 -1.19
C MET A 87 3.19 -9.03 0.07
N GLN A 88 3.51 -7.99 0.84
CA GLN A 88 4.25 -8.11 2.10
C GLN A 88 3.52 -7.41 3.23
N SER A 89 3.67 -7.91 4.46
CA SER A 89 3.15 -7.22 5.64
C SER A 89 3.95 -5.93 5.90
N GLY A 90 3.29 -4.91 6.41
CA GLY A 90 3.92 -3.65 6.83
C GLY A 90 4.68 -3.73 8.16
N ARG A 91 4.83 -4.92 8.77
CA ARG A 91 5.38 -5.10 10.12
C ARG A 91 6.71 -4.37 10.32
N ASP A 92 7.64 -4.56 9.39
CA ASP A 92 9.01 -4.03 9.50
C ASP A 92 9.04 -2.49 9.43
N TYR A 93 7.92 -1.88 9.02
CA TYR A 93 7.69 -0.44 8.99
C TYR A 93 6.79 0.04 10.14
N THR A 94 6.44 -0.82 11.10
CA THR A 94 5.45 -0.55 12.18
C THR A 94 4.04 -0.26 11.66
N LEU A 95 3.70 -0.81 10.50
CA LEU A 95 2.43 -0.63 9.81
C LEU A 95 1.61 -1.93 9.82
N GLY A 96 0.29 -1.80 9.90
CA GLY A 96 -0.67 -2.92 9.89
C GLY A 96 -1.17 -3.27 8.49
N GLU A 97 -0.80 -2.45 7.50
CA GLU A 97 -1.22 -2.54 6.12
C GLU A 97 -0.35 -3.52 5.31
N TYR A 98 -0.82 -3.93 4.13
CA TYR A 98 -0.07 -4.80 3.21
C TYR A 98 0.40 -4.01 2.00
N PHE A 99 1.63 -4.28 1.56
CA PHE A 99 2.31 -3.54 0.52
C PHE A 99 2.58 -4.40 -0.70
N VAL A 100 2.52 -3.77 -1.87
CA VAL A 100 2.99 -4.32 -3.15
C VAL A 100 4.08 -3.44 -3.71
N GLU A 101 5.04 -4.04 -4.41
CA GLU A 101 5.99 -3.29 -5.22
C GLU A 101 5.42 -3.08 -6.62
N VAL A 102 5.41 -1.84 -7.09
CA VAL A 102 4.92 -1.45 -8.42
C VAL A 102 5.96 -0.56 -9.08
N GLU A 103 6.26 -0.84 -10.35
CA GLU A 103 7.08 0.04 -11.17
C GLU A 103 6.23 1.08 -11.87
N VAL A 104 6.62 2.35 -11.77
CA VAL A 104 5.87 3.48 -12.32
C VAL A 104 6.76 4.25 -13.30
N GLY A 105 6.25 4.52 -14.50
CA GLY A 105 6.92 5.38 -15.48
C GLY A 105 7.80 4.65 -16.48
N THR A 106 8.38 5.40 -17.40
CA THR A 106 9.27 4.88 -18.46
C THR A 106 10.54 5.74 -18.60
N PRO A 107 11.72 5.30 -18.11
CA PRO A 107 11.98 4.01 -17.45
C PRO A 107 11.26 3.87 -16.10
N GLY A 108 11.03 2.62 -15.67
CA GLY A 108 10.34 2.30 -14.43
C GLY A 108 11.08 2.83 -13.19
N GLN A 109 10.31 3.32 -12.23
CA GLN A 109 10.75 3.70 -10.89
C GLN A 109 9.95 2.84 -9.90
N SER A 110 10.60 2.10 -9.02
CA SER A 110 9.93 1.16 -8.09
C SER A 110 9.39 1.86 -6.84
N PHE A 111 8.17 1.48 -6.44
CA PHE A 111 7.49 2.01 -5.25
C PHE A 111 6.80 0.90 -4.46
N TRP A 112 6.91 0.98 -3.14
CA TRP A 112 6.11 0.18 -2.21
C TRP A 112 4.79 0.91 -1.91
N LEU A 113 3.67 0.34 -2.34
CA LEU A 113 2.35 0.95 -2.21
C LEU A 113 1.44 0.08 -1.34
N VAL A 114 0.65 0.71 -0.47
CA VAL A 114 -0.39 0.01 0.29
C VAL A 114 -1.47 -0.49 -0.66
N ALA A 115 -1.80 -1.77 -0.60
CA ALA A 115 -2.91 -2.37 -1.34
C ALA A 115 -4.24 -2.12 -0.61
N ASP A 116 -5.01 -1.12 -1.07
CA ASP A 116 -6.16 -0.60 -0.33
C ASP A 116 -7.48 -0.71 -1.12
N THR A 117 -8.33 -1.68 -0.76
CA THR A 117 -9.68 -1.85 -1.35
C THR A 117 -10.67 -0.74 -0.98
N GLY A 118 -10.35 0.10 0.02
CA GLY A 118 -11.11 1.29 0.38
C GLY A 118 -10.65 2.57 -0.32
N SER A 119 -9.65 2.49 -1.21
CA SER A 119 -9.13 3.65 -1.97
C SER A 119 -9.46 3.57 -3.46
N GLU A 120 -10.02 4.65 -3.97
CA GLU A 120 -10.67 4.76 -5.29
C GLU A 120 -9.66 4.92 -6.45
N PHE A 121 -8.49 5.49 -6.14
CA PHE A 121 -7.42 5.71 -7.11
C PHE A 121 -6.03 5.50 -6.49
N THR A 122 -5.07 5.22 -7.37
CA THR A 122 -3.66 5.03 -7.00
C THR A 122 -2.93 6.37 -6.96
N TRP A 123 -2.17 6.61 -5.90
CA TRP A 123 -1.35 7.81 -5.77
C TRP A 123 -0.07 7.51 -4.99
N PHE A 124 0.93 8.35 -5.21
CA PHE A 124 2.22 8.24 -4.56
C PHE A 124 2.91 9.60 -4.51
N ASN A 125 3.89 9.72 -3.61
CA ASN A 125 4.69 10.92 -3.50
C ASN A 125 5.43 11.21 -4.79
N CYS A 126 5.41 12.46 -5.22
CA CYS A 126 5.85 12.81 -6.55
C CYS A 126 6.52 14.18 -6.63
N LEU A 127 7.55 14.30 -7.46
CA LEU A 127 8.32 15.51 -7.75
C LEU A 127 8.24 15.86 -9.23
N MET A 128 7.87 17.11 -9.49
CA MET A 128 8.00 17.74 -10.79
C MET A 128 8.96 18.91 -10.61
N ARG A 129 9.99 18.96 -11.46
CA ARG A 129 10.83 20.16 -11.54
C ARG A 129 10.02 21.25 -12.23
N ASN A 130 9.96 22.43 -11.64
CA ASN A 130 9.52 23.62 -12.34
C ASN A 130 10.49 23.82 -13.52
N VAL A 131 9.97 23.72 -14.74
CA VAL A 131 10.69 24.18 -15.93
C VAL A 131 10.63 25.70 -15.94
N THR A 132 11.33 26.34 -15.01
CA THR A 132 11.51 27.79 -14.99
C THR A 132 12.93 28.09 -15.46
N THR A 133 12.96 28.67 -16.67
CA THR A 133 14.02 29.45 -17.33
C THR A 133 15.33 28.75 -17.71
N ARG A 134 15.55 28.68 -19.04
CA ARG A 134 16.87 28.49 -19.68
C ARG A 134 17.91 29.36 -18.98
N GLY A 135 19.04 28.75 -18.65
CA GLY A 135 20.08 29.33 -17.81
C GLY A 135 20.57 30.70 -18.25
N HIS A 136 20.60 31.64 -17.30
CA HIS A 136 21.58 32.71 -17.35
C HIS A 136 22.90 32.17 -16.81
N LYS A 137 23.84 31.91 -17.73
CA LYS A 137 25.27 31.78 -17.41
C LYS A 137 25.66 33.01 -16.58
N LYS A 138 25.90 32.83 -15.28
CA LYS A 138 26.64 33.83 -14.49
C LYS A 138 28.02 33.97 -15.12
N LYS A 139 28.28 35.09 -15.78
CA LYS A 139 29.64 35.51 -16.18
C LYS A 139 30.50 35.53 -14.91
N ARG A 140 31.54 34.69 -14.88
CA ARG A 140 32.64 34.83 -13.92
C ARG A 140 33.32 36.17 -14.19
N VAL A 141 33.15 37.13 -13.28
CA VAL A 141 33.99 38.33 -13.25
C VAL A 141 35.31 37.92 -12.61
N ALA A 142 36.39 38.01 -13.37
CA ALA A 142 37.73 37.80 -12.87
C ALA A 142 38.18 39.04 -12.09
N HIS A 143 38.36 38.91 -10.77
CA HIS A 143 39.11 39.90 -10.00
C HIS A 143 40.59 39.50 -10.02
N HIS A 144 41.40 40.32 -10.67
CA HIS A 144 42.85 40.34 -10.50
C HIS A 144 43.18 40.87 -9.10
N HIS A 145 43.90 40.07 -8.30
CA HIS A 145 44.63 40.57 -7.15
C HIS A 145 46.13 40.41 -7.39
N HIS A 146 46.81 41.55 -7.33
CA HIS A 146 48.24 41.72 -7.43
C HIS A 146 48.97 40.98 -6.30
N HIS A 147 50.05 40.29 -6.68
CA HIS A 147 51.08 39.83 -5.77
C HIS A 147 51.82 41.02 -5.17
N HIS A 148 51.89 41.08 -3.84
CA HIS A 148 53.01 41.72 -3.13
C HIS A 148 53.73 40.66 -2.31
N HIS A 149 55.00 40.44 -2.67
CA HIS A 149 55.96 39.65 -1.92
C HIS A 149 56.33 40.37 -0.62
N HIS A 150 56.23 39.67 0.51
CA HIS A 150 57.08 39.95 1.66
C HIS A 150 57.66 38.63 2.19
N HIS A 151 58.98 38.55 2.14
CA HIS A 151 59.80 37.54 2.78
C HIS A 151 59.72 37.69 4.30
N HIS A 152 59.50 36.60 5.02
CA HIS A 152 60.13 36.41 6.34
C HIS A 152 60.46 34.93 6.58
N HIS A 153 61.74 34.72 6.88
CA HIS A 153 62.35 33.48 7.34
C HIS A 153 61.69 32.98 8.64
N HIS A 154 61.41 31.67 8.72
CA HIS A 154 61.46 30.98 10.02
C HIS A 154 61.92 29.53 9.90
N HIS A 155 62.65 29.15 10.94
CA HIS A 155 63.53 28.00 11.09
C HIS A 155 62.84 26.63 11.03
N LYS A 156 63.58 25.66 10.49
CA LYS A 156 63.35 24.22 10.62
C LYS A 156 63.38 23.81 12.10
N ALA A 157 62.32 23.13 12.55
CA ALA A 157 62.40 22.17 13.63
C ALA A 157 61.67 20.88 13.19
N ARG A 158 62.45 19.83 12.99
CA ARG A 158 61.97 18.45 12.80
C ARG A 158 61.58 17.92 14.17
N ASN A 159 60.32 17.53 14.37
CA ASN A 159 59.98 16.48 15.31
C ASN A 159 59.03 15.49 14.63
N LYS A 160 59.57 14.28 14.42
CA LYS A 160 58.83 13.10 13.96
C LYS A 160 58.22 12.44 15.19
N THR A 161 56.89 12.34 15.24
CA THR A 161 56.14 11.20 15.77
C THR A 161 54.65 11.53 15.59
N GLY A 162 54.02 10.89 14.62
CA GLY A 162 52.61 11.10 14.30
C GLY A 162 52.15 9.95 13.43
N THR A 163 51.52 8.97 14.08
CA THR A 163 50.82 7.84 13.47
C THR A 163 49.89 8.34 12.36
N ARG A 164 50.03 7.81 11.14
CA ARG A 164 49.11 8.06 10.03
C ARG A 164 47.75 7.44 10.37
N GLN A 165 46.86 8.21 10.99
CA GLN A 165 45.44 7.95 10.84
C GLN A 165 45.05 8.38 9.43
N HIS A 166 44.80 7.40 8.56
CA HIS A 166 44.03 7.63 7.35
C HIS A 166 42.64 8.07 7.79
N GLN A 167 42.39 9.38 7.78
CA GLN A 167 41.04 9.92 7.77
C GLN A 167 40.39 9.43 6.48
N HIS A 168 39.61 8.36 6.58
CA HIS A 168 38.59 8.05 5.59
C HIS A 168 37.63 9.24 5.56
N HIS A 169 37.76 10.11 4.55
CA HIS A 169 36.68 11.01 4.21
C HIS A 169 35.47 10.15 3.87
N PRO A 170 34.32 10.34 4.54
CA PRO A 170 33.12 9.62 4.17
C PRO A 170 32.76 10.03 2.76
N HIS A 171 32.61 9.04 1.87
CA HIS A 171 32.07 9.23 0.55
C HIS A 171 30.71 9.92 0.70
N HIS A 172 30.61 11.17 0.26
CA HIS A 172 29.32 11.83 0.04
C HIS A 172 28.58 11.07 -1.05
N HIS A 173 27.76 10.08 -0.67
CA HIS A 173 26.70 9.59 -1.54
C HIS A 173 25.80 10.80 -1.85
N GLY A 174 25.81 11.23 -3.12
CA GLY A 174 25.01 12.36 -3.57
C GLY A 174 23.53 12.09 -3.31
N TYR A 175 22.86 13.01 -2.62
CA TYR A 175 21.42 12.96 -2.37
C TYR A 175 20.66 12.89 -3.70
N ASN A 176 20.00 11.76 -3.99
CA ASN A 176 19.09 11.64 -5.13
C ASN A 176 17.67 12.01 -4.68
N PRO A 177 17.10 13.14 -5.15
CA PRO A 177 15.77 13.58 -4.73
C PRO A 177 14.64 12.65 -5.21
N CYS A 178 14.94 11.68 -6.08
CA CYS A 178 13.97 10.70 -6.60
C CYS A 178 13.98 9.38 -5.81
N ASP A 179 14.83 9.23 -4.79
CA ASP A 179 14.80 8.01 -3.97
C ASP A 179 13.50 8.02 -3.14
N GLY A 180 12.60 7.07 -3.39
CA GLY A 180 11.32 6.97 -2.70
C GLY A 180 10.24 7.94 -3.15
N VAL A 181 10.52 8.73 -4.18
CA VAL A 181 9.63 9.78 -4.67
C VAL A 181 9.61 9.78 -6.18
N PHE A 182 8.42 9.70 -6.77
CA PHE A 182 8.26 9.61 -8.21
C PHE A 182 8.67 10.90 -8.92
N CYS A 183 9.75 10.82 -9.69
CA CYS A 183 10.22 11.93 -10.51
C CYS A 183 9.51 11.92 -11.87
N ALA A 184 8.33 12.53 -11.94
CA ALA A 184 7.50 12.58 -13.15
C ALA A 184 8.25 13.09 -14.39
N HIS A 185 9.12 14.09 -14.22
CA HIS A 185 9.95 14.64 -15.30
C HIS A 185 11.00 13.67 -15.89
N LYS A 186 11.26 12.54 -15.23
CA LYS A 186 12.15 11.48 -15.74
C LYS A 186 11.38 10.40 -16.51
N SER A 187 10.05 10.37 -16.41
CA SER A 187 9.22 9.41 -17.13
C SER A 187 8.75 10.00 -18.46
N ARG A 188 8.97 9.27 -19.55
CA ARG A 188 8.50 9.65 -20.89
C ARG A 188 7.02 9.37 -21.11
N SER A 189 6.41 8.54 -20.24
CA SER A 189 4.98 8.17 -20.31
C SER A 189 4.11 8.97 -19.34
N PHE A 190 4.70 9.90 -18.58
CA PHE A 190 3.95 10.79 -17.71
C PHE A 190 3.29 11.90 -18.52
N GLU A 191 1.98 12.06 -18.35
CA GLU A 191 1.23 13.18 -18.89
C GLU A 191 0.39 13.84 -17.79
N THR A 192 0.44 15.17 -17.73
CA THR A 192 -0.35 15.92 -16.74
C THR A 192 -1.79 16.06 -17.23
N ILE A 193 -2.77 15.75 -16.39
CA ILE A 193 -4.17 16.03 -16.70
C ILE A 193 -4.41 17.52 -16.44
N THR A 194 -4.84 18.26 -17.46
CA THR A 194 -5.08 19.70 -17.34
C THR A 194 -6.43 19.99 -16.71
N CYS A 195 -6.53 21.12 -16.01
CA CYS A 195 -7.74 21.54 -15.31
C CYS A 195 -8.93 21.81 -16.25
N SER A 196 -8.67 22.26 -17.48
CA SER A 196 -9.72 22.46 -18.49
C SER A 196 -10.22 21.18 -19.14
N SER A 197 -9.53 20.06 -18.98
CA SER A 197 -9.91 18.79 -19.60
C SER A 197 -11.27 18.30 -19.09
N ARG A 198 -12.02 17.62 -19.97
CA ARG A 198 -13.23 16.89 -19.57
C ARG A 198 -12.92 15.88 -18.47
N LYS A 199 -11.75 15.25 -18.52
CA LYS A 199 -11.29 14.30 -17.51
C LYS A 199 -11.28 14.94 -16.12
N CYS A 200 -10.67 16.10 -15.96
CA CYS A 200 -10.69 16.83 -14.70
C CYS A 200 -12.09 17.28 -14.28
N LYS A 201 -12.87 17.85 -15.21
CA LYS A 201 -14.16 18.48 -14.87
C LYS A 201 -15.30 17.50 -14.62
N VAL A 202 -15.23 16.30 -15.18
CA VAL A 202 -16.34 15.35 -15.23
C VAL A 202 -15.90 13.96 -14.78
N ASP A 203 -14.87 13.38 -15.40
CA ASP A 203 -14.52 11.98 -15.10
C ASP A 203 -13.88 11.79 -13.71
N LEU A 204 -13.21 12.82 -13.19
CA LEU A 204 -12.52 12.79 -11.89
C LEU A 204 -13.27 13.55 -10.77
N SER A 205 -14.49 14.05 -11.04
CA SER A 205 -15.27 14.77 -10.02
C SER A 205 -15.52 13.91 -8.78
N GLU A 206 -15.85 12.64 -9.01
CA GLU A 206 -16.07 11.64 -7.96
C GLU A 206 -14.76 11.22 -7.25
N LEU A 207 -13.61 11.55 -7.83
CA LEU A 207 -12.27 11.25 -7.29
C LEU A 207 -11.62 12.49 -6.65
N PHE A 208 -12.41 13.43 -6.14
CA PHE A 208 -11.94 14.64 -5.43
C PHE A 208 -11.12 15.62 -6.28
N SER A 209 -11.35 15.66 -7.60
CA SER A 209 -10.72 16.68 -8.45
C SER A 209 -11.21 18.08 -8.09
N LEU A 210 -10.29 19.03 -8.06
CA LEU A 210 -10.59 20.46 -7.93
C LEU A 210 -10.62 21.08 -9.32
N THR A 211 -11.81 21.48 -9.74
CA THR A 211 -12.08 21.96 -11.11
C THR A 211 -11.91 23.47 -11.29
N SER A 212 -11.66 24.19 -10.18
CA SER A 212 -11.38 25.62 -10.18
C SER A 212 -9.87 25.86 -10.13
N CYS A 213 -9.33 26.47 -11.19
CA CYS A 213 -7.89 26.72 -11.33
C CYS A 213 -7.62 28.12 -11.88
N PRO A 214 -6.46 28.72 -11.54
CA PRO A 214 -6.05 30.02 -12.08
C PRO A 214 -5.96 30.05 -13.60
N LYS A 215 -5.48 28.98 -14.24
CA LYS A 215 -5.40 28.86 -15.70
C LYS A 215 -5.99 27.53 -16.21
N PRO A 216 -6.60 27.52 -17.40
CA PRO A 216 -7.08 26.29 -18.07
C PRO A 216 -6.02 25.20 -18.24
N SER A 217 -4.75 25.59 -18.41
CA SER A 217 -3.60 24.72 -18.61
C SER A 217 -2.96 24.21 -17.31
N ASP A 218 -3.39 24.71 -16.16
CA ASP A 218 -2.83 24.28 -14.88
C ASP A 218 -3.16 22.80 -14.64
N PRO A 219 -2.33 22.07 -13.86
CA PRO A 219 -2.63 20.69 -13.48
C PRO A 219 -3.98 20.57 -12.76
N CYS A 220 -4.71 19.50 -13.04
CA CYS A 220 -5.94 19.14 -12.33
C CYS A 220 -5.59 18.73 -10.89
N LEU A 221 -5.88 19.60 -9.92
CA LEU A 221 -5.54 19.34 -8.54
C LEU A 221 -6.51 18.33 -7.92
N TYR A 222 -6.08 17.65 -6.86
CA TYR A 222 -6.97 16.91 -5.97
C TYR A 222 -6.65 17.19 -4.52
N ASP A 223 -7.66 17.02 -3.68
CA ASP A 223 -7.57 17.08 -2.24
C ASP A 223 -8.36 15.90 -1.66
N ILE A 224 -7.67 14.79 -1.42
CA ILE A 224 -8.29 13.61 -0.86
C ILE A 224 -8.04 13.58 0.64
N SER A 225 -9.12 13.54 1.41
CA SER A 225 -9.08 13.32 2.86
C SER A 225 -9.41 11.88 3.14
N TYR A 226 -8.42 11.10 3.58
CA TYR A 226 -8.67 9.74 3.98
C TYR A 226 -9.58 9.69 5.17
N ALA A 227 -10.24 8.56 5.17
CA ALA A 227 -10.86 7.99 6.31
C ALA A 227 -9.97 8.22 7.55
N ASP A 228 -8.69 7.80 7.56
CA ASP A 228 -7.80 7.75 8.74
C ASP A 228 -7.37 9.11 9.33
N GLY A 229 -8.08 10.19 8.98
CA GLY A 229 -7.72 11.53 9.41
C GLY A 229 -6.69 12.18 8.50
N SER A 230 -5.91 11.37 7.77
CA SER A 230 -4.91 11.88 6.87
C SER A 230 -5.53 12.54 5.64
N SER A 231 -4.74 13.37 4.96
CA SER A 231 -5.11 13.92 3.66
C SER A 231 -3.89 13.95 2.76
N ALA A 232 -4.11 13.74 1.47
CA ALA A 232 -3.11 13.89 0.43
C ALA A 232 -3.57 14.93 -0.58
N LYS A 233 -2.70 15.87 -0.88
CA LYS A 233 -2.95 16.92 -1.88
C LYS A 233 -1.91 16.84 -2.97
N GLY A 234 -2.36 16.98 -4.20
CA GLY A 234 -1.51 16.81 -5.37
C GLY A 234 -2.24 17.20 -6.64
N PHE A 235 -1.82 16.59 -7.73
CA PHE A 235 -2.50 16.72 -9.01
C PHE A 235 -2.54 15.40 -9.76
N PHE A 236 -3.55 15.27 -10.61
CA PHE A 236 -3.74 14.10 -11.45
C PHE A 236 -2.83 14.11 -12.66
N GLY A 237 -2.33 12.94 -13.00
CA GLY A 237 -1.63 12.65 -14.24
C GLY A 237 -2.05 11.29 -14.78
N THR A 238 -1.55 10.95 -15.95
CA THR A 238 -1.61 9.59 -16.48
C THR A 238 -0.20 9.02 -16.59
N GLU A 239 -0.08 7.73 -16.31
CA GLU A 239 1.20 7.04 -16.32
C GLU A 239 1.04 5.56 -16.72
N THR A 240 2.17 4.89 -16.95
CA THR A 240 2.27 3.44 -17.11
C THR A 240 2.68 2.82 -15.78
N LEU A 241 1.85 1.91 -15.29
CA LEU A 241 2.16 1.04 -14.15
C LEU A 241 2.57 -0.32 -14.68
N ARG A 242 3.69 -0.83 -14.19
CA ARG A 242 4.19 -2.17 -14.48
C ARG A 242 4.11 -3.02 -13.24
N VAL A 243 3.57 -4.22 -13.42
CA VAL A 243 3.43 -5.25 -12.41
C VAL A 243 4.13 -6.50 -12.92
N ASP A 244 4.93 -7.13 -12.06
CA ASP A 244 5.64 -8.34 -12.43
C ASP A 244 4.61 -9.45 -12.72
N LEU A 245 4.83 -10.21 -13.80
CA LEU A 245 4.08 -11.44 -14.07
C LEU A 245 5.03 -12.58 -13.78
N ASN A 246 4.56 -13.62 -13.07
CA ASN A 246 5.31 -14.83 -12.68
C ASN A 246 6.16 -15.50 -13.80
N ASN A 247 6.08 -15.06 -15.06
CA ASN A 247 6.84 -15.54 -16.21
C ASN A 247 7.93 -14.56 -16.71
N ARG A 248 8.39 -13.60 -15.89
CA ARG A 248 9.37 -12.54 -16.29
C ARG A 248 8.94 -11.71 -17.50
N LYS A 249 7.64 -11.69 -17.81
CA LYS A 249 7.05 -10.73 -18.73
C LYS A 249 6.43 -9.65 -17.86
N GLU A 250 6.77 -8.39 -18.07
CA GLU A 250 6.12 -7.30 -17.35
C GLU A 250 4.70 -7.10 -17.89
N GLY A 251 3.71 -7.09 -16.99
CA GLY A 251 2.38 -6.62 -17.31
C GLY A 251 2.36 -5.10 -17.20
N ALA A 252 1.94 -4.40 -18.26
CA ALA A 252 1.87 -2.94 -18.25
C ALA A 252 0.42 -2.48 -18.39
N LEU A 253 -0.03 -1.66 -17.43
CA LEU A 253 -1.26 -0.88 -17.51
C LEU A 253 -0.89 0.54 -17.94
N THR A 254 -1.19 0.88 -19.18
CA THR A 254 -0.88 2.21 -19.76
C THR A 254 -2.05 3.17 -19.57
N ASN A 255 -1.77 4.48 -19.63
CA ASN A 255 -2.77 5.54 -19.48
C ASN A 255 -3.60 5.40 -18.18
N MET A 256 -2.92 5.01 -17.10
CA MET A 256 -3.51 4.86 -15.79
C MET A 256 -3.59 6.23 -15.11
N THR A 257 -4.77 6.64 -14.67
CA THR A 257 -4.97 7.85 -13.87
C THR A 257 -4.31 7.70 -12.50
N ILE A 258 -3.32 8.54 -12.19
CA ILE A 258 -2.64 8.51 -10.89
C ILE A 258 -2.63 9.88 -10.21
N GLY A 259 -2.56 9.87 -8.89
CA GLY A 259 -2.29 11.06 -8.09
C GLY A 259 -0.78 11.26 -7.86
N CYS A 260 -0.24 12.38 -8.32
CA CYS A 260 1.09 12.87 -7.97
C CYS A 260 0.98 13.71 -6.69
N THR A 261 1.14 13.07 -5.53
CA THR A 261 1.01 13.72 -4.21
C THR A 261 2.19 14.64 -3.93
N LYS A 262 1.90 15.87 -3.48
CA LYS A 262 2.89 16.90 -3.12
C LYS A 262 2.98 17.15 -1.63
N SER A 263 1.87 17.00 -0.93
CA SER A 263 1.83 17.17 0.51
C SER A 263 0.85 16.21 1.12
N MET A 264 1.19 15.76 2.33
CA MET A 264 0.33 14.98 3.17
C MET A 264 0.24 15.61 4.54
N GLN A 265 -0.90 15.42 5.19
CA GLN A 265 -1.14 15.89 6.55
C GLN A 265 -1.71 14.73 7.35
N ASN A 266 -1.30 14.61 8.61
CA ASN A 266 -1.85 13.66 9.60
C ASN A 266 -1.86 12.18 9.15
N GLY A 267 -1.00 11.80 8.19
CA GLY A 267 -0.83 10.43 7.71
C GLY A 267 0.58 9.93 7.94
N VAL A 268 0.86 8.69 7.52
CA VAL A 268 2.22 8.16 7.45
C VAL A 268 3.05 9.11 6.57
N ASN A 269 4.24 9.52 7.03
CA ASN A 269 5.17 10.25 6.18
C ASN A 269 5.72 9.27 5.15
N PHE A 270 5.06 9.19 4.00
CA PHE A 270 5.45 8.35 2.89
C PHE A 270 6.90 8.72 2.48
N ASN A 271 7.80 7.75 2.56
CA ASN A 271 9.24 7.89 2.34
C ASN A 271 9.71 6.78 1.38
N GLN A 272 11.01 6.48 1.34
CA GLN A 272 11.56 5.40 0.50
C GLN A 272 10.92 4.03 0.75
N ASP A 273 10.39 3.83 1.96
CA ASP A 273 9.84 2.57 2.43
C ASP A 273 8.32 2.48 2.28
N THR A 274 7.66 3.63 2.10
CA THR A 274 6.20 3.75 1.98
C THR A 274 5.92 4.79 0.90
N GLY A 275 5.68 4.36 -0.34
CA GLY A 275 5.60 5.23 -1.51
C GLY A 275 4.23 5.87 -1.76
N GLY A 276 3.15 5.28 -1.23
CA GLY A 276 1.76 5.74 -1.41
C GLY A 276 0.74 4.62 -1.29
N ILE A 277 -0.36 4.72 -2.04
CA ILE A 277 -1.46 3.74 -2.06
C ILE A 277 -1.69 3.25 -3.50
N LEU A 278 -1.77 1.92 -3.66
CA LEU A 278 -2.37 1.26 -4.80
C LEU A 278 -3.86 1.09 -4.51
N GLY A 279 -4.69 1.92 -5.14
CA GLY A 279 -6.13 1.90 -4.92
C GLY A 279 -6.75 0.66 -5.57
N LEU A 280 -7.25 -0.25 -4.76
CA LEU A 280 -7.98 -1.45 -5.20
C LEU A 280 -9.49 -1.24 -5.16
N GLY A 281 -9.98 -0.04 -4.86
CA GLY A 281 -11.40 0.32 -4.94
C GLY A 281 -11.92 0.29 -6.39
N TYR A 282 -13.20 -0.03 -6.52
CA TYR A 282 -13.85 -0.04 -7.83
C TYR A 282 -14.37 1.36 -8.17
N ALA A 283 -13.74 2.01 -9.15
CA ALA A 283 -14.19 3.26 -9.74
C ALA A 283 -13.79 3.30 -11.23
N LYS A 284 -14.50 4.10 -12.03
CA LYS A 284 -14.11 4.31 -13.43
C LYS A 284 -12.68 4.86 -13.50
N ASP A 285 -11.89 4.33 -14.42
CA ASP A 285 -10.47 4.65 -14.57
C ASP A 285 -9.59 4.28 -13.36
N SER A 286 -10.08 3.51 -12.38
CA SER A 286 -9.26 2.98 -11.28
C SER A 286 -8.33 1.86 -11.76
N PHE A 287 -7.37 1.47 -10.91
CA PHE A 287 -6.45 0.35 -11.19
C PHE A 287 -7.23 -0.94 -11.47
N ILE A 288 -8.23 -1.27 -10.64
CA ILE A 288 -9.05 -2.47 -10.82
C ILE A 288 -9.90 -2.40 -12.10
N ASP A 289 -10.43 -1.22 -12.45
CA ASP A 289 -11.17 -1.06 -13.69
C ASP A 289 -10.25 -1.27 -14.93
N LYS A 290 -9.06 -0.66 -14.95
CA LYS A 290 -8.07 -0.86 -16.04
C LYS A 290 -7.57 -2.30 -16.10
N ALA A 291 -7.21 -2.87 -14.95
CA ALA A 291 -6.81 -4.28 -14.83
C ALA A 291 -7.92 -5.21 -15.32
N GLY A 292 -9.17 -4.94 -14.95
CA GLY A 292 -10.35 -5.71 -15.35
C GLY A 292 -10.51 -5.78 -16.86
N ARG A 293 -10.26 -4.67 -17.58
CA ARG A 293 -10.32 -4.65 -19.06
C ARG A 293 -9.22 -5.45 -19.73
N GLN A 294 -8.05 -5.56 -19.09
CA GLN A 294 -6.85 -6.14 -19.69
C GLN A 294 -6.62 -7.61 -19.30
N TYR A 295 -6.94 -7.97 -18.06
CA TYR A 295 -6.64 -9.26 -17.45
C TYR A 295 -7.91 -10.04 -17.05
N GLY A 296 -9.06 -9.37 -16.99
CA GLY A 296 -10.35 -9.93 -16.60
C GLY A 296 -10.86 -9.37 -15.28
N SER A 297 -12.19 -9.30 -15.12
CA SER A 297 -12.90 -8.63 -14.01
C SER A 297 -12.86 -9.36 -12.66
N LYS A 298 -11.82 -10.17 -12.42
CA LYS A 298 -11.60 -10.86 -11.16
C LYS A 298 -10.27 -10.44 -10.58
N PHE A 299 -10.27 -10.12 -9.30
CA PHE A 299 -9.03 -10.00 -8.54
C PHE A 299 -9.16 -10.78 -7.23
N SER A 300 -8.03 -11.22 -6.70
CA SER A 300 -8.01 -11.94 -5.42
C SER A 300 -6.77 -11.61 -4.61
N TYR A 301 -6.85 -11.74 -3.30
CA TYR A 301 -5.68 -11.69 -2.42
C TYR A 301 -5.77 -12.75 -1.34
N CYS A 302 -4.62 -13.12 -0.78
CA CYS A 302 -4.53 -14.02 0.38
C CYS A 302 -3.52 -13.44 1.35
N LEU A 303 -3.97 -12.93 2.49
CA LEU A 303 -3.10 -12.21 3.41
C LEU A 303 -2.42 -13.19 4.39
N VAL A 304 -1.09 -13.14 4.43
CA VAL A 304 -0.29 -13.79 5.50
C VAL A 304 -0.51 -13.07 6.83
N ASP A 305 0.02 -13.61 7.92
CA ASP A 305 -0.05 -12.95 9.23
C ASP A 305 0.55 -11.54 9.16
N HIS A 306 -0.13 -10.52 9.70
CA HIS A 306 0.37 -9.14 9.78
C HIS A 306 1.68 -9.02 10.56
N LEU A 307 1.99 -9.99 11.43
CA LEU A 307 3.26 -10.07 12.13
C LEU A 307 4.30 -10.90 11.35
N SER A 308 4.05 -11.31 10.12
CA SER A 308 5.06 -11.96 9.29
C SER A 308 6.17 -10.96 8.96
N HIS A 309 7.40 -11.44 8.96
CA HIS A 309 8.55 -10.66 8.48
C HIS A 309 8.46 -10.51 6.94
N ARG A 310 9.08 -9.47 6.38
CA ARG A 310 8.93 -9.11 4.95
C ARG A 310 9.37 -10.17 3.93
N ASP A 311 10.17 -11.15 4.36
CA ASP A 311 10.60 -12.29 3.54
C ASP A 311 9.48 -13.31 3.31
N ILE A 312 8.41 -13.26 4.09
CA ILE A 312 7.20 -14.03 3.86
C ILE A 312 6.29 -13.23 2.92
N THR A 313 6.08 -13.77 1.73
CA THR A 313 5.25 -13.13 0.71
C THR A 313 3.85 -13.73 0.68
N SER A 314 2.87 -12.86 0.46
CA SER A 314 1.50 -13.14 0.04
C SER A 314 1.34 -12.73 -1.42
N TYR A 315 0.12 -12.71 -1.94
CA TYR A 315 -0.14 -12.31 -3.32
C TYR A 315 -1.47 -11.58 -3.48
N LEU A 316 -1.46 -10.67 -4.46
CA LEU A 316 -2.62 -10.12 -5.16
C LEU A 316 -2.61 -10.71 -6.57
N THR A 317 -3.73 -11.21 -7.06
CA THR A 317 -3.85 -11.70 -8.44
C THR A 317 -4.93 -10.97 -9.21
N LEU A 318 -4.73 -10.87 -10.53
CA LEU A 318 -5.71 -10.35 -11.49
C LEU A 318 -6.01 -11.44 -12.53
N GLY A 319 -7.26 -11.49 -12.98
CA GLY A 319 -7.73 -12.45 -13.98
C GLY A 319 -8.32 -13.75 -13.42
N GLY A 320 -8.42 -13.90 -12.09
CA GLY A 320 -9.15 -14.98 -11.44
C GLY A 320 -8.40 -16.30 -11.24
N HIS A 321 -7.13 -16.39 -11.62
CA HIS A 321 -6.23 -17.44 -11.13
C HIS A 321 -5.65 -17.05 -9.76
N HIS A 322 -5.43 -18.01 -8.88
CA HIS A 322 -4.74 -17.79 -7.60
C HIS A 322 -3.83 -18.98 -7.29
N PRO A 323 -2.61 -18.74 -6.75
CA PRO A 323 -1.71 -19.82 -6.29
C PRO A 323 -2.16 -20.44 -4.95
N ALA A 324 -3.26 -19.95 -4.37
CA ALA A 324 -3.75 -20.35 -3.05
C ALA A 324 -3.96 -21.85 -2.91
N LYS A 325 -3.31 -22.44 -1.90
CA LYS A 325 -3.57 -23.81 -1.47
C LYS A 325 -4.73 -23.79 -0.49
N LEU A 326 -5.93 -23.98 -1.02
CA LEU A 326 -7.16 -24.02 -0.24
C LEU A 326 -7.10 -25.17 0.77
N THR A 327 -7.42 -24.85 2.02
CA THR A 327 -7.50 -25.79 3.15
C THR A 327 -8.92 -25.93 3.68
N GLY A 328 -9.87 -25.18 3.13
CA GLY A 328 -11.30 -25.27 3.40
C GLY A 328 -12.12 -25.12 2.13
N GLU A 329 -13.42 -25.36 2.26
CA GLU A 329 -14.38 -25.21 1.15
C GLU A 329 -14.58 -23.75 0.77
N ILE A 330 -14.80 -23.51 -0.52
CA ILE A 330 -15.13 -22.17 -1.03
C ILE A 330 -16.55 -21.81 -0.62
N GLN A 331 -16.65 -20.72 0.14
CA GLN A 331 -17.88 -20.03 0.47
C GLN A 331 -18.11 -18.89 -0.52
N ARG A 332 -19.36 -18.51 -0.76
CA ARG A 332 -19.71 -17.43 -1.69
C ARG A 332 -20.86 -16.58 -1.15
N THR A 333 -20.73 -15.27 -1.29
CA THR A 333 -21.77 -14.29 -0.98
C THR A 333 -21.88 -13.26 -2.11
N ASP A 334 -23.02 -12.59 -2.19
CA ASP A 334 -23.21 -11.46 -3.09
C ASP A 334 -22.31 -10.29 -2.69
N LEU A 335 -21.77 -9.62 -3.71
CA LEU A 335 -20.98 -8.40 -3.61
C LEU A 335 -21.89 -7.21 -3.90
N ILE A 336 -21.88 -6.24 -2.99
CA ILE A 336 -22.51 -4.94 -3.19
C ILE A 336 -21.42 -3.98 -3.61
N LEU A 337 -21.44 -3.54 -4.86
CA LEU A 337 -20.59 -2.44 -5.28
C LEU A 337 -21.20 -1.15 -4.76
N PHE A 338 -20.53 -0.56 -3.77
CA PHE A 338 -20.81 0.78 -3.27
C PHE A 338 -19.55 1.63 -3.50
N PRO A 339 -19.25 2.02 -4.75
CA PRO A 339 -17.97 2.61 -5.13
C PRO A 339 -17.50 3.69 -4.15
N PRO A 340 -16.26 3.62 -3.66
CA PRO A 340 -15.20 2.66 -4.04
C PRO A 340 -15.25 1.30 -3.33
N PHE A 341 -16.18 1.12 -2.37
CA PHE A 341 -16.16 0.04 -1.39
C PHE A 341 -16.81 -1.27 -1.89
N TYR A 342 -16.31 -2.37 -1.34
CA TYR A 342 -16.82 -3.71 -1.55
C TYR A 342 -17.68 -4.14 -0.35
N GLY A 343 -19.00 -4.00 -0.48
CA GLY A 343 -19.98 -4.40 0.51
C GLY A 343 -20.33 -5.88 0.44
N VAL A 344 -20.67 -6.46 1.59
CA VAL A 344 -21.15 -7.84 1.73
C VAL A 344 -22.38 -7.88 2.63
N HIS A 345 -23.33 -8.75 2.30
CA HIS A 345 -24.58 -8.90 3.06
C HIS A 345 -24.40 -9.81 4.29
N VAL A 346 -23.88 -9.26 5.38
CA VAL A 346 -23.91 -9.93 6.69
C VAL A 346 -25.35 -9.96 7.21
N VAL A 347 -25.80 -11.10 7.73
CA VAL A 347 -27.14 -11.26 8.33
C VAL A 347 -27.09 -11.44 9.85
N GLY A 348 -25.91 -11.73 10.39
CA GLY A 348 -25.69 -11.90 11.82
C GLY A 348 -24.29 -12.37 12.16
N ILE A 349 -24.00 -12.40 13.46
CA ILE A 349 -22.75 -12.92 14.02
C ILE A 349 -23.12 -13.97 15.07
N SER A 350 -22.46 -15.13 15.03
CA SER A 350 -22.54 -16.10 16.11
C SER A 350 -21.22 -16.24 16.84
N ILE A 351 -21.28 -16.45 18.15
CA ILE A 351 -20.12 -16.73 19.00
C ILE A 351 -20.36 -18.05 19.74
N GLY A 352 -19.40 -18.98 19.67
CA GLY A 352 -19.54 -20.30 20.29
C GLY A 352 -20.74 -21.10 19.77
N GLY A 353 -21.14 -20.86 18.51
CA GLY A 353 -22.33 -21.46 17.89
C GLY A 353 -23.66 -20.80 18.23
N GLN A 354 -23.69 -19.81 19.13
CA GLN A 354 -24.90 -19.06 19.47
C GLN A 354 -25.02 -17.80 18.61
N MET A 355 -26.12 -17.68 17.86
CA MET A 355 -26.44 -16.45 17.12
C MET A 355 -26.73 -15.30 18.10
N LEU A 356 -26.04 -14.18 17.94
CA LEU A 356 -26.22 -13.00 18.78
C LEU A 356 -27.46 -12.21 18.36
N LYS A 357 -28.08 -11.54 19.35
CA LYS A 357 -29.24 -10.67 19.13
C LYS A 357 -28.79 -9.29 18.65
N ILE A 358 -28.45 -9.19 17.37
CA ILE A 358 -28.04 -7.95 16.72
C ILE A 358 -29.20 -7.44 15.85
N PRO A 359 -29.62 -6.16 15.97
CA PRO A 359 -30.67 -5.61 15.13
C PRO A 359 -30.31 -5.69 13.64
N HIS A 360 -31.22 -6.19 12.80
CA HIS A 360 -30.97 -6.35 11.35
C HIS A 360 -30.55 -5.04 10.66
N LEU A 361 -31.05 -3.89 11.14
CA LEU A 361 -30.73 -2.56 10.61
C LEU A 361 -29.23 -2.24 10.63
N VAL A 362 -28.46 -2.86 11.52
CA VAL A 362 -27.00 -2.69 11.58
C VAL A 362 -26.33 -3.12 10.27
N TRP A 363 -26.92 -4.11 9.58
CA TRP A 363 -26.38 -4.71 8.37
C TRP A 363 -26.98 -4.15 7.08
N ASP A 364 -27.93 -3.22 7.19
CA ASP A 364 -28.67 -2.71 6.04
C ASP A 364 -28.01 -1.44 5.48
N PHE A 365 -27.45 -1.55 4.27
CA PHE A 365 -26.85 -0.42 3.55
C PHE A 365 -27.85 0.70 3.27
N THR A 366 -29.14 0.40 3.09
CA THR A 366 -30.18 1.41 2.84
C THR A 366 -30.55 2.20 4.10
N ALA A 367 -30.24 1.65 5.27
CA ALA A 367 -30.48 2.26 6.57
C ALA A 367 -29.22 2.84 7.21
N GLN A 368 -28.23 3.23 6.41
CA GLN A 368 -26.95 3.75 6.90
C GLN A 368 -26.23 2.75 7.84
N GLY A 369 -26.38 1.46 7.55
CA GLY A 369 -25.63 0.33 8.10
C GLY A 369 -24.83 -0.39 7.00
N GLY A 370 -24.71 -1.71 7.09
CA GLY A 370 -23.98 -2.51 6.11
C GLY A 370 -22.62 -2.99 6.63
N THR A 371 -21.96 -3.83 5.83
CA THR A 371 -20.62 -4.35 6.14
C THR A 371 -19.76 -4.32 4.89
N ILE A 372 -18.56 -3.78 4.97
CA ILE A 372 -17.61 -3.81 3.84
C ILE A 372 -16.37 -4.63 4.18
N LEU A 373 -15.70 -5.12 3.14
CA LEU A 373 -14.36 -5.71 3.21
C LEU A 373 -13.33 -4.62 2.91
N ASP A 374 -12.34 -4.44 3.79
CA ASP A 374 -11.31 -3.42 3.59
C ASP A 374 -9.90 -3.91 3.96
N SER A 375 -9.03 -4.10 2.96
CA SER A 375 -7.62 -4.45 3.14
C SER A 375 -6.77 -3.29 3.66
N GLY A 376 -7.22 -2.04 3.47
CA GLY A 376 -6.54 -0.83 3.94
C GLY A 376 -6.91 -0.42 5.36
N THR A 377 -7.85 -1.11 6.01
CA THR A 377 -8.14 -0.99 7.45
C THR A 377 -7.51 -2.18 8.17
N THR A 378 -6.79 -1.96 9.27
CA THR A 378 -6.09 -3.05 9.98
C THR A 378 -7.05 -3.91 10.79
N LEU A 379 -7.78 -3.30 11.72
CA LEU A 379 -8.71 -3.96 12.65
C LEU A 379 -10.14 -3.99 12.12
N THR A 380 -10.88 -5.00 12.54
CA THR A 380 -12.33 -5.03 12.30
C THR A 380 -13.02 -4.01 13.19
N GLY A 381 -13.91 -3.21 12.59
CA GLY A 381 -14.75 -2.27 13.31
C GLY A 381 -16.22 -2.67 13.20
N LEU A 382 -16.92 -2.75 14.32
CA LEU A 382 -18.35 -3.05 14.36
C LEU A 382 -19.14 -1.85 14.87
N ARG A 383 -20.32 -1.59 14.28
CA ARG A 383 -21.28 -0.62 14.84
C ARG A 383 -21.65 -1.02 16.26
N LEU A 384 -21.85 -0.05 17.16
CA LEU A 384 -22.13 -0.30 18.58
C LEU A 384 -23.17 -1.41 18.84
N PRO A 385 -24.34 -1.47 18.18
CA PRO A 385 -25.33 -2.52 18.46
C PRO A 385 -24.88 -3.95 18.06
N ALA A 386 -23.85 -4.07 17.22
CA ALA A 386 -23.17 -5.34 16.94
C ALA A 386 -21.94 -5.54 17.83
N TYR A 387 -21.19 -4.48 18.10
CA TYR A 387 -19.97 -4.51 18.90
C TYR A 387 -20.23 -4.99 20.33
N GLU A 388 -21.21 -4.41 21.02
CA GLU A 388 -21.52 -4.71 22.43
C GLU A 388 -21.78 -6.21 22.69
N PRO A 389 -22.71 -6.88 21.98
CA PRO A 389 -22.94 -8.30 22.20
C PRO A 389 -21.75 -9.18 21.76
N VAL A 390 -20.98 -8.77 20.74
CA VAL A 390 -19.76 -9.46 20.33
C VAL A 390 -18.68 -9.37 21.41
N PHE A 391 -18.45 -8.17 21.93
CA PHE A 391 -17.50 -7.89 22.99
C PHE A 391 -17.83 -8.70 24.24
N GLU A 392 -19.08 -8.66 24.70
CA GLU A 392 -19.51 -9.42 25.87
C GLU A 392 -19.28 -10.93 25.67
N ALA A 393 -19.73 -11.49 24.53
CA ALA A 393 -19.64 -12.92 24.29
C ALA A 393 -18.19 -13.42 24.12
N LEU A 394 -17.28 -12.61 23.57
CA LEU A 394 -15.86 -12.97 23.45
C LEU A 394 -15.08 -12.82 24.76
N THR A 395 -15.39 -11.81 25.56
CA THR A 395 -14.59 -11.48 26.77
C THR A 395 -15.08 -12.19 28.02
N LYS A 396 -16.36 -12.56 28.10
CA LYS A 396 -16.97 -13.23 29.25
C LYS A 396 -16.30 -14.56 29.64
N PRO A 397 -15.87 -15.43 28.70
CA PRO A 397 -15.16 -16.67 29.04
C PRO A 397 -13.73 -16.43 29.58
N LEU A 398 -13.11 -15.30 29.24
CA LEU A 398 -11.73 -14.98 29.58
C LEU A 398 -11.61 -14.40 31.00
N THR A 399 -12.03 -15.18 32.01
CA THR A 399 -12.01 -14.75 33.42
C THR A 399 -10.67 -14.97 34.10
N LYS A 400 -9.83 -15.86 33.56
CA LYS A 400 -8.55 -16.25 34.16
C LYS A 400 -7.38 -15.32 33.78
N VAL A 401 -7.53 -14.57 32.70
CA VAL A 401 -6.47 -13.69 32.22
C VAL A 401 -6.39 -12.43 33.08
N LYS A 402 -5.17 -11.96 33.34
CA LYS A 402 -4.94 -10.72 34.06
C LYS A 402 -5.10 -9.54 33.11
N LYS A 403 -6.18 -8.77 33.29
CA LYS A 403 -6.46 -7.59 32.48
C LYS A 403 -5.41 -6.50 32.70
N ILE A 404 -5.05 -5.81 31.62
CA ILE A 404 -4.12 -4.67 31.62
C ILE A 404 -4.78 -3.47 30.93
N PRO A 405 -4.39 -2.23 31.26
CA PRO A 405 -4.89 -1.05 30.57
C PRO A 405 -4.61 -1.10 29.07
N GLY A 406 -5.60 -0.71 28.26
CA GLY A 406 -5.46 -0.64 26.80
C GLY A 406 -4.81 0.64 26.29
N ASP A 407 -4.59 1.65 27.16
CA ASP A 407 -4.12 2.99 26.78
C ASP A 407 -2.83 2.93 25.96
N ASP A 408 -1.94 2.00 26.31
CA ASP A 408 -0.68 1.86 25.61
C ASP A 408 -0.80 1.30 24.19
N PHE A 409 -1.93 0.65 23.90
CA PHE A 409 -2.23 -0.06 22.65
C PHE A 409 -3.31 0.67 21.84
N GLY A 410 -3.37 2.00 21.95
CA GLY A 410 -4.38 2.81 21.27
C GLY A 410 -5.76 2.75 21.94
N ALA A 411 -5.80 2.47 23.24
CA ALA A 411 -7.01 2.35 24.06
C ALA A 411 -7.97 1.25 23.58
N LEU A 412 -7.46 0.08 23.20
CA LEU A 412 -8.29 -1.10 22.95
C LEU A 412 -9.06 -1.52 24.21
N ASP A 413 -10.33 -1.87 24.05
CA ASP A 413 -11.27 -2.01 25.18
C ASP A 413 -10.99 -3.23 26.08
N PHE A 414 -10.28 -4.24 25.58
CA PHE A 414 -9.92 -5.43 26.35
C PHE A 414 -8.52 -5.90 26.02
N CYS A 415 -7.60 -5.74 26.97
CA CYS A 415 -6.22 -6.21 26.90
C CYS A 415 -5.86 -7.00 28.15
N PHE A 416 -4.96 -7.96 28.01
CA PHE A 416 -4.55 -8.86 29.09
C PHE A 416 -3.13 -9.42 28.90
N GLU A 417 -2.53 -9.88 29.99
CA GLU A 417 -1.25 -10.59 29.98
C GLU A 417 -1.41 -11.97 29.33
N ALA A 418 -0.46 -12.36 28.48
CA ALA A 418 -0.50 -13.64 27.78
C ALA A 418 -0.26 -14.85 28.71
N GLU A 419 0.29 -14.62 29.91
CA GLU A 419 0.45 -15.67 30.91
C GLU A 419 -0.91 -16.20 31.37
N GLY A 420 -1.09 -17.52 31.32
CA GLY A 420 -2.35 -18.17 31.69
C GLY A 420 -3.47 -18.06 30.64
N PHE A 421 -3.20 -17.48 29.46
CA PHE A 421 -4.14 -17.48 28.34
C PHE A 421 -4.19 -18.85 27.65
N ASP A 422 -5.39 -19.39 27.50
CA ASP A 422 -5.68 -20.59 26.71
C ASP A 422 -6.58 -20.22 25.52
N GLU A 423 -6.06 -20.42 24.30
CA GLU A 423 -6.80 -20.13 23.07
C GLU A 423 -8.11 -20.93 22.97
N SER A 424 -8.18 -22.12 23.59
CA SER A 424 -9.37 -22.97 23.57
C SER A 424 -10.54 -22.41 24.39
N GLU A 425 -10.28 -21.48 25.31
CA GLU A 425 -11.32 -20.76 26.05
C GLU A 425 -11.99 -19.67 25.21
N VAL A 426 -11.37 -19.28 24.08
CA VAL A 426 -11.92 -18.25 23.19
C VAL A 426 -13.00 -18.87 22.30
N PRO A 427 -14.26 -18.42 22.41
CA PRO A 427 -15.33 -18.98 21.59
C PRO A 427 -15.20 -18.56 20.13
N LYS A 428 -15.49 -19.48 19.22
CA LYS A 428 -15.43 -19.26 17.77
C LYS A 428 -16.34 -18.12 17.33
N LEU A 429 -15.77 -17.11 16.67
CA LEU A 429 -16.48 -16.03 15.99
C LEU A 429 -16.85 -16.46 14.57
N VAL A 430 -18.10 -16.24 14.15
CA VAL A 430 -18.56 -16.51 12.77
C VAL A 430 -19.43 -15.37 12.26
N PHE A 431 -19.05 -14.81 11.10
CA PHE A 431 -19.92 -13.92 10.32
C PHE A 431 -20.80 -14.77 9.40
N HIS A 432 -22.12 -14.55 9.46
CA HIS A 432 -23.09 -15.23 8.59
C HIS A 432 -23.50 -14.29 7.48
N PHE A 433 -23.44 -14.76 6.24
CA PHE A 433 -23.86 -14.01 5.08
C PHE A 433 -25.20 -14.49 4.54
N THR A 434 -25.84 -13.63 3.74
CA THR A 434 -26.97 -14.04 2.91
C THR A 434 -26.56 -15.18 1.99
N GLY A 435 -27.48 -16.10 1.71
CA GLY A 435 -27.17 -17.33 0.93
C GLY A 435 -26.51 -18.44 1.74
N GLY A 436 -26.29 -18.24 3.05
CA GLY A 436 -25.85 -19.30 3.97
C GLY A 436 -24.34 -19.47 4.09
N ALA A 437 -23.54 -18.68 3.38
CA ALA A 437 -22.10 -18.66 3.52
C ALA A 437 -21.68 -18.22 4.92
N LYS A 438 -20.58 -18.78 5.42
CA LYS A 438 -20.05 -18.53 6.77
C LYS A 438 -18.56 -18.23 6.73
N PHE A 439 -18.15 -17.17 7.39
CA PHE A 439 -16.75 -16.82 7.58
C PHE A 439 -16.35 -16.99 9.05
N GLU A 440 -15.46 -17.94 9.30
CA GLU A 440 -14.88 -18.25 10.61
C GLU A 440 -13.39 -17.85 10.61
N PRO A 441 -13.06 -16.61 11.05
CA PRO A 441 -11.66 -16.20 11.20
C PRO A 441 -10.97 -16.98 12.33
N PRO A 442 -9.65 -17.21 12.25
CA PRO A 442 -8.91 -17.86 13.33
C PRO A 442 -8.88 -16.98 14.59
N VAL A 443 -8.72 -17.57 15.78
CA VAL A 443 -8.73 -16.83 17.05
C VAL A 443 -7.73 -15.68 17.07
N LYS A 444 -6.51 -15.92 16.56
CA LYS A 444 -5.46 -14.90 16.45
C LYS A 444 -5.83 -13.66 15.62
N SER A 445 -6.90 -13.73 14.81
CA SER A 445 -7.39 -12.61 14.02
C SER A 445 -8.29 -11.65 14.81
N TYR A 446 -8.78 -12.04 15.99
CA TYR A 446 -9.55 -11.18 16.88
C TYR A 446 -9.03 -11.15 18.32
N ILE A 447 -8.12 -12.05 18.71
CA ILE A 447 -7.26 -11.91 19.89
C ILE A 447 -5.82 -11.72 19.39
N ILE A 448 -5.39 -10.47 19.32
CA ILE A 448 -4.14 -10.05 18.66
C ILE A 448 -2.99 -9.90 19.66
N ASP A 449 -1.78 -10.22 19.23
CA ASP A 449 -0.55 -9.93 19.97
C ASP A 449 -0.18 -8.45 19.82
N VAL A 450 -0.15 -7.69 20.92
CA VAL A 450 0.11 -6.24 20.87
C VAL A 450 1.50 -5.85 21.40
N ALA A 451 2.06 -6.66 22.29
CA ALA A 451 3.42 -6.51 22.82
C ALA A 451 3.92 -7.88 23.32
N PRO A 452 5.22 -8.04 23.65
CA PRO A 452 5.67 -9.24 24.33
C PRO A 452 4.81 -9.52 25.56
N GLN A 453 4.28 -10.74 25.67
CA GLN A 453 3.40 -11.16 26.78
C GLN A 453 2.10 -10.35 26.93
N SER A 454 1.63 -9.63 25.92
CA SER A 454 0.39 -8.85 25.98
C SER A 454 -0.49 -9.09 24.76
N LYS A 455 -1.78 -9.35 25.00
CA LYS A 455 -2.80 -9.60 23.98
C LYS A 455 -3.99 -8.65 24.16
N CYS A 456 -4.69 -8.35 23.07
CA CYS A 456 -5.93 -7.57 23.11
C CYS A 456 -7.00 -8.14 22.19
N LEU A 457 -8.26 -7.80 22.45
CA LEU A 457 -9.33 -7.96 21.49
C LEU A 457 -9.11 -6.98 20.31
N GLY A 458 -8.90 -7.52 19.11
CA GLY A 458 -8.65 -6.78 17.87
C GLY A 458 -9.91 -6.33 17.13
N ILE A 459 -10.99 -6.04 17.86
CA ILE A 459 -12.25 -5.52 17.31
C ILE A 459 -12.53 -4.18 17.98
N MET A 460 -12.89 -3.17 17.19
CA MET A 460 -13.15 -1.83 17.69
C MET A 460 -14.63 -1.42 17.54
N PRO A 461 -15.16 -0.62 18.48
CA PRO A 461 -16.47 -0.01 18.33
C PRO A 461 -16.43 1.11 17.29
N ILE A 462 -17.51 1.23 16.54
CA ILE A 462 -17.78 2.37 15.66
C ILE A 462 -18.91 3.17 16.28
N THR A 463 -18.54 4.34 16.79
CA THR A 463 -19.47 5.31 17.38
C THR A 463 -20.14 6.16 16.28
N GLY A 464 -21.38 6.56 16.51
CA GLY A 464 -22.19 7.35 15.58
C GLY A 464 -23.41 6.63 15.03
N ASN A 465 -24.36 7.42 14.53
CA ASN A 465 -25.68 6.95 14.08
C ASN A 465 -25.69 6.41 12.64
N SER A 466 -24.62 6.67 11.87
CA SER A 466 -24.45 6.25 10.49
C SER A 466 -23.05 5.65 10.32
N GLY A 467 -22.93 4.50 9.67
CA GLY A 467 -21.64 3.90 9.26
C GLY A 467 -21.74 2.41 8.96
N ALA A 468 -20.94 1.90 8.02
CA ALA A 468 -20.88 0.45 7.77
C ALA A 468 -20.03 -0.15 8.88
N SER A 469 -20.20 -1.43 9.19
CA SER A 469 -19.14 -2.24 9.82
C SER A 469 -18.04 -2.54 8.79
N VAL A 470 -16.82 -2.85 9.24
CA VAL A 470 -15.69 -3.19 8.37
C VAL A 470 -15.07 -4.47 8.88
N ILE A 471 -14.90 -5.43 7.99
CA ILE A 471 -14.01 -6.57 8.21
C ILE A 471 -12.62 -6.12 7.75
N GLY A 472 -11.74 -5.82 8.70
CA GLY A 472 -10.38 -5.33 8.46
C GLY A 472 -9.41 -6.45 8.05
N ASN A 473 -8.20 -6.07 7.66
CA ASN A 473 -7.23 -6.96 7.06
C ASN A 473 -6.75 -8.09 8.00
N ILE A 474 -6.65 -7.85 9.32
CA ILE A 474 -6.24 -8.88 10.29
C ILE A 474 -7.29 -9.98 10.37
N MET A 475 -8.57 -9.60 10.30
CA MET A 475 -9.67 -10.55 10.28
C MET A 475 -9.60 -11.43 9.03
N GLN A 476 -9.24 -10.86 7.89
CA GLN A 476 -9.19 -11.52 6.58
C GLN A 476 -8.00 -12.47 6.37
N GLN A 477 -7.03 -12.54 7.29
CA GLN A 477 -5.82 -13.35 7.15
C GLN A 477 -6.09 -14.86 7.03
N ASN A 478 -5.18 -15.57 6.36
CA ASN A 478 -5.24 -17.03 6.11
C ASN A 478 -6.49 -17.47 5.34
N HIS A 479 -7.06 -16.54 4.58
CA HIS A 479 -8.16 -16.79 3.66
C HIS A 479 -7.82 -16.19 2.30
N LEU A 480 -8.16 -16.93 1.25
CA LEU A 480 -8.28 -16.36 -0.08
C LEU A 480 -9.58 -15.54 -0.11
N TRP A 481 -9.51 -14.33 -0.63
CA TRP A 481 -10.66 -13.50 -0.97
C TRP A 481 -10.62 -13.17 -2.45
N GLN A 482 -11.63 -13.60 -3.21
CA GLN A 482 -11.77 -13.35 -4.64
C GLN A 482 -13.02 -12.53 -4.92
N PHE A 483 -12.83 -11.40 -5.60
CA PHE A 483 -13.88 -10.49 -6.03
C PHE A 483 -14.15 -10.73 -7.51
N ASP A 484 -15.37 -11.14 -7.84
CA ASP A 484 -15.85 -11.25 -9.22
C ASP A 484 -16.79 -10.08 -9.52
N LEU A 485 -16.27 -9.08 -10.22
CA LEU A 485 -17.00 -7.85 -10.55
C LEU A 485 -17.97 -8.04 -11.72
N THR A 486 -17.87 -9.15 -12.45
CA THR A 486 -18.83 -9.50 -13.51
C THR A 486 -20.05 -10.18 -12.89
N GLN A 487 -19.83 -11.06 -11.93
CA GLN A 487 -20.92 -11.79 -11.26
C GLN A 487 -21.45 -11.08 -10.01
N ASN A 488 -20.82 -9.98 -9.58
CA ASN A 488 -21.08 -9.33 -8.30
C ASN A 488 -21.07 -10.35 -7.15
N THR A 489 -19.99 -11.12 -7.04
CA THR A 489 -19.81 -12.07 -5.93
C THR A 489 -18.44 -11.95 -5.28
N VAL A 490 -18.38 -12.28 -3.99
CA VAL A 490 -17.15 -12.54 -3.27
C VAL A 490 -17.10 -14.02 -2.93
N SER A 491 -16.03 -14.70 -3.34
CA SER A 491 -15.73 -16.07 -2.94
C SER A 491 -14.56 -16.07 -1.96
N PHE A 492 -14.67 -16.84 -0.88
CA PHE A 492 -13.61 -16.91 0.12
C PHE A 492 -13.46 -18.33 0.68
N ALA A 493 -12.25 -18.67 1.10
CA ALA A 493 -11.92 -19.98 1.65
C ALA A 493 -10.68 -19.89 2.52
N ARG A 494 -10.60 -20.71 3.56
CA ARG A 494 -9.36 -20.87 4.33
C ARG A 494 -8.26 -21.36 3.41
N SER A 495 -7.07 -20.77 3.48
CA SER A 495 -5.95 -21.08 2.60
C SER A 495 -4.62 -20.90 3.29
N ASN A 496 -3.59 -21.61 2.82
CA ASN A 496 -2.23 -21.17 3.04
C ASN A 496 -1.91 -20.01 2.06
N CYS A 497 -1.46 -18.88 2.60
CA CYS A 497 -1.25 -17.65 1.84
C CYS A 497 0.22 -17.39 1.46
N ASN A 498 1.15 -18.26 1.89
CA ASN A 498 2.58 -18.14 1.60
C ASN A 498 3.10 -19.06 0.48
#